data_AF-A0A2V5LVP5-F1
#
_entry.id   AF-A0A2V5LVP5-F1
#
_cell.length_a   1.000
_cell.length_b   1.000
_cell.length_c   1.000
_cell.angle_alpha   90.00
_cell.angle_beta   90.00
_cell.angle_gamma   90.00
#
_symmetry.space_group_name_H-M   'P 1'
#
loop_
_entity.id
_entity.type
_entity.pdbx_description
1 polymer ?
#
loop_
_entity_poly.entity_id
_entity_poly.type
_entity_poly.pdbx_seq_one_letter_code
_entity_poly.pdbx_strand_id
1 'polypeptide(L)'
;ESCGKLFSIRNKRPRPRLDDKIIAAWNGLMISAFARAAQILDDAAYLTAAVEAANFIRANLYDESQKILFRSYRGERSEIEGFADDYAFVIQGLLDLYEACFEPRWLKFALELQQQMDALFWDNAHG
;
A
#
# COMPACT_ATOMS: atom_id res chain seq x y z
N GLU A 1 -13.30 6.43 -33.75
CA GLU A 1 -12.17 6.65 -34.70
C GLU A 1 -11.21 7.77 -34.30
N SER A 2 -11.67 8.91 -33.79
CA SER A 2 -10.82 10.07 -33.45
C SER A 2 -9.80 9.84 -32.33
N CYS A 3 -10.13 9.07 -31.28
CA CYS A 3 -9.18 8.70 -30.21
C CYS A 3 -7.98 7.90 -30.73
N GLY A 4 -8.19 7.04 -31.73
CA GLY A 4 -7.12 6.22 -32.32
C GLY A 4 -6.09 7.08 -33.07
N LYS A 5 -6.56 8.02 -33.92
CA LYS A 5 -5.68 8.98 -34.60
C LYS A 5 -4.87 9.83 -33.62
N LEU A 6 -5.50 10.32 -32.54
CA LEU A 6 -4.82 11.13 -31.52
C LEU A 6 -3.78 10.32 -30.73
N PHE A 7 -4.11 9.08 -30.36
CA PHE A 7 -3.18 8.17 -29.68
C PHE A 7 -1.96 7.86 -30.53
N SER A 8 -2.14 7.55 -31.83
CA SER A 8 -1.02 7.30 -32.76
C SER A 8 -0.08 8.49 -32.90
N ILE A 9 -0.59 9.73 -32.91
CA ILE A 9 0.25 10.94 -32.96
C ILE A 9 0.97 11.15 -31.61
N ARG A 10 0.28 10.97 -30.48
CA ARG A 10 0.89 11.11 -29.14
C ARG A 10 2.00 10.10 -28.90
N ASN A 11 1.86 8.88 -29.41
CA ASN A 11 2.86 7.82 -29.24
C ASN A 11 4.18 8.08 -29.99
N LYS A 12 4.22 9.08 -30.89
CA LYS A 12 5.46 9.56 -31.54
C LYS A 12 6.28 10.51 -30.67
N ARG A 13 5.70 11.04 -29.59
CA ARG A 13 6.42 11.95 -28.67
C ARG A 13 7.30 11.11 -27.75
N PRO A 14 8.51 11.60 -27.38
CA PRO A 14 9.27 11.01 -26.30
C PRO A 14 8.38 10.94 -25.05
N ARG A 15 8.24 9.75 -24.45
CA ARG A 15 7.46 9.61 -23.23
C ARG A 15 8.18 10.34 -22.09
N PRO A 16 7.47 11.13 -21.26
CA PRO A 16 8.04 11.61 -20.01
C PRO A 16 8.58 10.45 -19.19
N ARG A 17 9.63 10.67 -18.40
CA ARG A 17 10.05 9.68 -17.40
C ARG A 17 8.87 9.45 -16.46
N LEU A 18 8.53 8.18 -16.23
CA LEU A 18 7.55 7.79 -15.23
C LEU A 18 8.27 7.69 -13.89
N ASP A 19 7.70 8.30 -12.84
CA ASP A 19 8.04 7.90 -11.49
C ASP A 19 7.26 6.61 -11.20
N ASP A 20 7.98 5.50 -11.16
CA ASP A 20 7.48 4.15 -10.94
C ASP A 20 7.63 3.71 -9.47
N LYS A 21 7.86 4.66 -8.57
CA LYS A 21 7.97 4.41 -7.14
C LYS A 21 6.64 3.99 -6.53
N ILE A 22 6.68 2.90 -5.77
CA ILE A 22 5.57 2.42 -4.95
C ILE A 22 5.83 2.90 -3.52
N ILE A 23 4.92 3.69 -2.93
CA ILE A 23 5.06 4.27 -1.59
C ILE A 23 4.11 3.57 -0.61
N ALA A 24 4.60 3.17 0.55
CA ALA A 24 3.85 2.43 1.57
C ALA A 24 2.58 3.18 2.00
N ALA A 25 2.70 4.43 2.45
CA ALA A 25 1.58 5.29 2.82
C ALA A 25 0.46 5.33 1.75
N TRP A 26 0.82 5.57 0.49
CA TRP A 26 -0.16 5.69 -0.60
C TRP A 26 -0.81 4.36 -0.96
N ASN A 27 -0.07 3.26 -0.86
CA ASN A 27 -0.64 1.94 -1.08
C ASN A 27 -1.57 1.54 0.07
N GLY A 28 -1.27 1.93 1.31
CA GLY A 28 -2.19 1.77 2.44
C GLY A 28 -3.55 2.42 2.18
N LEU A 29 -3.56 3.69 1.74
CA LEU A 29 -4.78 4.41 1.34
C LEU A 29 -5.50 3.73 0.16
N MET A 30 -4.76 3.24 -0.83
CA MET A 30 -5.32 2.55 -1.99
C MET A 30 -5.97 1.21 -1.60
N ILE A 31 -5.32 0.43 -0.73
CA ILE A 31 -5.85 -0.83 -0.19
C ILE A 31 -7.17 -0.56 0.54
N SER A 32 -7.20 0.46 1.42
CA SER A 32 -8.42 0.90 2.12
C SER A 32 -9.54 1.24 1.14
N ALA A 33 -9.26 2.05 0.12
CA ALA A 33 -10.24 2.45 -0.88
C ALA A 33 -10.81 1.24 -1.65
N PHE A 34 -9.96 0.31 -2.07
CA PHE A 34 -10.41 -0.88 -2.80
C PHE A 34 -11.12 -1.91 -1.92
N ALA A 35 -10.69 -2.09 -0.67
CA ALA A 35 -11.40 -2.94 0.29
C ALA A 35 -12.85 -2.43 0.50
N ARG A 36 -13.01 -1.13 0.70
CA ARG A 36 -14.33 -0.48 0.83
C ARG A 36 -15.13 -0.54 -0.47
N ALA A 37 -14.49 -0.33 -1.62
CA ALA A 37 -15.16 -0.44 -2.91
C ALA A 37 -15.68 -1.87 -3.16
N ALA A 38 -14.91 -2.90 -2.80
CA ALA A 38 -15.34 -4.29 -2.91
C ALA A 38 -16.60 -4.56 -2.08
N GLN A 39 -16.66 -4.07 -0.84
CA GLN A 39 -17.82 -4.22 0.04
C GLN A 39 -19.09 -3.52 -0.48
N ILE A 40 -18.94 -2.35 -1.11
CA ILE A 40 -20.09 -1.51 -1.51
C ILE A 40 -20.56 -1.84 -2.93
N LEU A 41 -19.63 -2.11 -3.85
CA LEU A 41 -19.92 -2.28 -5.27
C LEU A 41 -20.06 -3.74 -5.70
N ASP A 42 -19.74 -4.69 -4.80
CA ASP A 42 -19.80 -6.14 -5.04
C ASP A 42 -19.00 -6.59 -6.28
N ASP A 43 -17.86 -5.92 -6.54
CA ASP A 43 -16.93 -6.25 -7.61
C ASP A 43 -15.64 -6.85 -7.04
N ALA A 44 -15.45 -8.15 -7.30
CA ALA A 44 -14.30 -8.93 -6.84
C ALA A 44 -12.96 -8.42 -7.37
N ALA A 45 -12.95 -7.62 -8.45
CA ALA A 45 -11.72 -7.03 -8.97
C ALA A 45 -11.09 -6.07 -7.95
N TYR A 46 -11.89 -5.32 -7.19
CA TYR A 46 -11.38 -4.42 -6.16
C TYR A 46 -10.76 -5.18 -5.00
N LEU A 47 -11.41 -6.25 -4.53
CA LEU A 47 -10.84 -7.08 -3.47
C LEU A 47 -9.52 -7.72 -3.92
N THR A 48 -9.47 -8.22 -5.15
CA THR A 48 -8.26 -8.81 -5.74
C THR A 48 -7.11 -7.78 -5.76
N ALA A 49 -7.38 -6.57 -6.24
CA ALA A 49 -6.37 -5.50 -6.27
C ALA A 49 -5.86 -5.11 -4.86
N ALA A 50 -6.76 -5.03 -3.87
CA ALA A 50 -6.40 -4.74 -2.49
C ALA A 50 -5.51 -5.85 -1.88
N VAL A 51 -5.87 -7.12 -2.11
CA VAL A 51 -5.09 -8.28 -1.66
C VAL A 51 -3.71 -8.32 -2.31
N GLU A 52 -3.62 -8.09 -3.63
CA GLU A 52 -2.34 -8.05 -4.35
C GLU A 52 -1.43 -6.95 -3.81
N ALA A 53 -1.97 -5.75 -3.58
CA ALA A 53 -1.23 -4.63 -3.02
C ALA A 53 -0.75 -4.91 -1.59
N ALA A 54 -1.59 -5.48 -0.72
CA ALA A 54 -1.21 -5.85 0.64
C ALA A 54 -0.11 -6.93 0.66
N ASN A 55 -0.20 -7.95 -0.21
CA ASN A 55 0.85 -8.94 -0.38
C ASN A 55 2.15 -8.30 -0.87
N PHE A 56 2.07 -7.34 -1.81
CA PHE A 56 3.24 -6.64 -2.31
C PHE A 56 3.97 -5.89 -1.18
N ILE A 57 3.23 -5.16 -0.34
CA ILE A 57 3.80 -4.46 0.83
C ILE A 57 4.50 -5.46 1.73
N ARG A 58 3.83 -6.54 2.12
CA ARG A 58 4.41 -7.54 3.04
C ARG A 58 5.67 -8.20 2.46
N ALA A 59 5.69 -8.48 1.16
CA ALA A 59 6.80 -9.19 0.53
C ALA A 59 8.01 -8.27 0.21
N ASN A 60 7.78 -6.99 -0.12
CA ASN A 60 8.82 -6.13 -0.69
C ASN A 60 9.14 -4.90 0.16
N LEU A 61 8.23 -4.47 1.03
CA LEU A 61 8.39 -3.28 1.87
C LEU A 61 8.50 -3.60 3.35
N TYR A 62 8.19 -4.82 3.78
CA TYR A 62 8.33 -5.24 5.17
C TYR A 62 9.52 -6.17 5.34
N ASP A 63 10.33 -5.93 6.37
CA ASP A 63 11.38 -6.84 6.80
C ASP A 63 10.90 -7.67 7.99
N GLU A 64 10.58 -8.93 7.77
CA GLU A 64 10.05 -9.81 8.82
C GLU A 64 11.09 -10.13 9.90
N SER A 65 12.39 -9.99 9.61
CA SER A 65 13.46 -10.25 10.58
C SER A 65 13.66 -9.09 11.56
N GLN A 66 13.61 -7.86 11.03
CA GLN A 66 13.77 -6.64 11.82
C GLN A 66 12.45 -6.06 12.31
N LYS A 67 11.34 -6.52 11.73
CA LYS A 67 9.98 -6.00 11.92
C LYS A 67 9.85 -4.53 11.52
N ILE A 68 10.52 -4.14 10.44
CA ILE A 68 10.55 -2.75 9.96
C ILE A 68 9.83 -2.65 8.62
N LEU A 69 8.92 -1.69 8.51
CA LEU A 69 8.35 -1.25 7.25
C LEU A 69 9.28 -0.22 6.60
N PHE A 70 9.47 -0.31 5.29
CA PHE A 70 10.24 0.61 4.47
C PHE A 70 9.31 1.50 3.65
N ARG A 71 9.73 2.75 3.43
CA ARG A 71 8.89 3.78 2.82
C ARG A 71 8.49 3.47 1.38
N SER A 72 9.41 2.93 0.58
CA SER A 72 9.18 2.84 -0.86
C SER A 72 9.93 1.72 -1.57
N TYR A 73 9.41 1.34 -2.73
CA TYR A 73 10.00 0.36 -3.62
C TYR A 73 10.14 0.95 -5.02
N ARG A 74 11.30 0.75 -5.64
CA ARG A 74 11.56 1.12 -7.02
C ARG A 74 12.62 0.19 -7.62
N GLY A 75 12.17 -0.94 -8.16
CA GLY A 75 13.04 -2.04 -8.60
C GLY A 75 13.65 -2.83 -7.44
N GLU A 76 13.99 -2.14 -6.36
CA GLU A 76 14.38 -2.69 -5.05
C GLU A 76 13.74 -1.88 -3.91
N ARG A 77 13.75 -2.46 -2.71
CA ARG A 77 13.30 -1.80 -1.47
C ARG A 77 14.24 -0.63 -1.16
N SER A 78 13.69 0.54 -0.80
CA SER A 78 14.51 1.68 -0.39
C SER A 78 15.22 1.42 0.92
N GLU A 79 16.35 2.09 1.17
CA GLU A 79 17.03 2.10 2.48
C GLU A 79 16.32 2.98 3.53
N ILE A 80 15.32 3.75 3.11
CA ILE A 80 14.56 4.64 4.00
C ILE A 80 13.46 3.84 4.69
N GLU A 81 13.55 3.75 6.01
CA GLU A 81 12.50 3.20 6.87
C GLU A 81 11.20 4.02 6.77
N GLY A 82 10.07 3.36 7.02
CA GLY A 82 8.75 3.98 6.99
C GLY A 82 8.62 4.99 8.11
N PHE A 83 7.90 6.07 7.83
CA PHE A 83 7.54 7.07 8.83
C PHE A 83 6.19 6.71 9.48
N ALA A 84 5.81 7.41 10.55
CA ALA A 84 4.56 7.13 11.27
C ALA A 84 3.32 7.08 10.37
N ASP A 85 3.26 7.91 9.32
CA ASP A 85 2.17 7.92 8.33
C ASP A 85 2.18 6.69 7.40
N ASP A 86 3.36 6.18 7.02
CA ASP A 86 3.52 4.92 6.28
C ASP A 86 2.91 3.76 7.08
N TYR A 87 3.22 3.66 8.38
CA TYR A 87 2.62 2.64 9.25
C TYR A 87 1.11 2.85 9.40
N ALA A 88 0.67 4.05 9.76
CA ALA A 88 -0.74 4.34 10.05
C ALA A 88 -1.66 3.98 8.86
N PHE A 89 -1.29 4.38 7.64
CA PHE A 89 -2.13 4.12 6.47
C PHE A 89 -2.10 2.66 6.01
N VAL A 90 -0.97 1.98 6.16
CA VAL A 90 -0.91 0.53 5.89
C VAL A 90 -1.74 -0.24 6.90
N ILE A 91 -1.66 0.10 8.19
CA ILE A 91 -2.48 -0.50 9.25
C ILE A 91 -3.98 -0.30 8.93
N GLN A 92 -4.41 0.93 8.64
CA GLN A 92 -5.81 1.19 8.27
C GLN A 92 -6.25 0.38 7.05
N GLY A 93 -5.43 0.34 5.99
CA GLY A 93 -5.74 -0.45 4.79
C GLY A 93 -5.87 -1.94 5.09
N LEU A 94 -5.03 -2.49 5.96
CA LEU A 94 -5.10 -3.90 6.38
C LEU A 94 -6.33 -4.22 7.24
N LEU A 95 -6.77 -3.28 8.09
CA LEU A 95 -8.01 -3.42 8.85
C LEU A 95 -9.23 -3.41 7.94
N ASP A 96 -9.31 -2.46 7.01
CA ASP A 96 -10.40 -2.40 6.02
C ASP A 96 -10.40 -3.65 5.13
N LEU A 97 -9.22 -4.14 4.73
CA LEU A 97 -9.08 -5.37 3.97
C LEU A 97 -9.55 -6.59 4.77
N TYR A 98 -9.24 -6.66 6.06
CA TYR A 98 -9.77 -7.68 6.95
C TYR A 98 -11.31 -7.62 7.03
N GLU A 99 -11.91 -6.45 7.13
CA GLU A 99 -13.37 -6.33 7.12
C GLU A 99 -13.99 -6.73 5.78
N ALA A 100 -13.26 -6.58 4.67
CA ALA A 100 -13.74 -6.94 3.34
C ALA A 100 -13.72 -8.45 3.06
N CYS A 101 -12.74 -9.21 3.59
CA CYS A 101 -12.61 -10.65 3.28
C CYS A 101 -12.53 -11.59 4.50
N PHE A 102 -12.47 -11.04 5.72
CA PHE A 102 -12.34 -11.77 6.99
C PHE A 102 -11.12 -12.71 7.08
N GLU A 103 -10.09 -12.50 6.26
CA GLU A 103 -8.85 -13.29 6.35
C GLU A 103 -7.98 -12.84 7.54
N PRO A 104 -7.79 -13.67 8.59
CA PRO A 104 -7.16 -13.21 9.84
C PRO A 104 -5.69 -12.80 9.71
N ARG A 105 -5.02 -13.17 8.60
CA ARG A 105 -3.63 -12.78 8.34
C ARG A 105 -3.46 -11.27 8.22
N TRP A 106 -4.46 -10.55 7.73
CA TRP A 106 -4.40 -9.10 7.57
C TRP A 106 -4.49 -8.38 8.91
N LEU A 107 -5.41 -8.83 9.77
CA LEU A 107 -5.51 -8.34 11.14
C LEU A 107 -4.23 -8.61 11.94
N LYS A 108 -3.64 -9.82 11.81
CA LYS A 108 -2.36 -10.14 12.46
C LYS A 108 -1.24 -9.22 12.00
N PHE A 109 -1.16 -8.95 10.70
CA PHE A 109 -0.13 -8.07 10.16
C PHE A 109 -0.34 -6.61 10.60
N ALA A 110 -1.59 -6.13 10.63
CA ALA A 110 -1.92 -4.81 11.15
C ALA A 110 -1.48 -4.65 12.62
N LEU A 111 -1.73 -5.66 13.46
CA LEU A 111 -1.30 -5.65 14.86
C LEU A 111 0.23 -5.65 15.02
N GLU A 112 0.95 -6.39 14.17
CA GLU A 112 2.41 -6.39 14.19
C GLU A 112 2.98 -5.02 13.81
N LEU A 113 2.43 -4.40 12.77
CA LEU A 113 2.80 -3.05 12.37
C LEU A 113 2.44 -2.01 13.44
N GLN A 114 1.29 -2.15 14.11
CA GLN A 114 0.89 -1.25 15.20
C GLN A 114 1.89 -1.30 16.35
N GLN A 115 2.29 -2.51 16.77
CA GLN A 115 3.29 -2.66 17.84
C GLN A 115 4.62 -1.98 17.49
N GLN A 116 5.04 -2.06 16.23
CA GLN A 116 6.26 -1.41 15.75
C GLN A 116 6.09 0.10 15.64
N MET A 117 4.96 0.58 15.15
CA MET A 117 4.63 2.00 15.10
C MET A 117 4.68 2.63 16.49
N ASP A 118 4.09 1.97 17.50
CA ASP A 118 4.12 2.42 18.88
C ASP A 118 5.57 2.45 19.41
N ALA A 119 6.34 1.39 19.16
CA ALA A 119 7.73 1.31 19.62
C ALA A 119 8.65 2.37 18.99
N LEU A 120 8.41 2.74 17.73
CA LEU A 120 9.25 3.67 16.98
C LEU A 120 8.87 5.13 17.18
N PHE A 121 7.57 5.43 17.30
CA PHE A 121 7.07 6.81 17.17
C PHE A 121 6.29 7.33 18.37
N TRP A 122 5.95 6.50 19.36
CA TRP A 122 5.20 6.95 20.52
C TRP A 122 6.09 7.69 21.54
N ASP A 123 5.85 8.97 21.77
CA ASP A 123 6.50 9.73 22.84
C ASP A 123 5.71 9.64 24.16
N ASN A 124 6.20 8.84 25.08
CA ASN A 124 5.60 8.69 26.41
C ASN A 124 5.75 9.93 27.32
N ALA A 125 6.66 10.86 27.00
CA ALA A 125 6.95 12.02 27.84
C ALA A 125 6.16 13.26 27.44
N HIS A 126 5.98 13.51 26.13
CA HIS A 126 5.43 14.78 25.64
C HIS A 126 4.30 14.67 24.61
N GLY A 127 4.00 13.48 24.09
CA GLY A 127 2.94 13.26 23.10
C GLY A 127 3.43 13.50 21.68
#